data_AF-A0A3C0T2F3-F1
#
_entry.id   AF-A0A3C0T2F3-F1
#
_cell.length_a   1.000
_cell.length_b   1.000
_cell.length_c   1.000
_cell.angle_alpha   90.00
_cell.angle_beta   90.00
_cell.angle_gamma   90.00
#
_symmetry.space_group_name_H-M   'P 1'
#
loop_
_entity.id
_entity.type
_entity.pdbx_description
1 polymer ?
#
loop_
_entity_poly.entity_id
_entity_poly.type
_entity_poly.pdbx_seq_one_letter_code
_entity_poly.pdbx_strand_id
1 'polypeptide(L)' 'QGANFEAVARDFSTCPSKSKGGDLGWFGSGKMVPEFERACSKMGVGGISDVVRSQFGYHIIKLTGKK' A
#
# COMPACT_ATOMS: atom_id res chain seq x y z
N GLN A 1 2.34 -0.39 -20.35
CA GLN A 1 2.16 0.98 -19.82
C GLN A 1 1.59 0.84 -18.40
N GLY A 2 2.36 1.19 -17.37
CA GLY A 2 1.91 1.10 -15.97
C GLY A 2 1.33 2.43 -15.52
N ALA A 3 0.08 2.44 -15.06
CA ALA A 3 -0.54 3.62 -14.48
C ALA A 3 0.22 4.05 -13.23
N ASN A 4 0.47 5.35 -13.09
CA ASN A 4 1.19 5.92 -11.95
C ASN A 4 0.42 5.57 -10.67
N PHE A 5 1.03 4.78 -9.79
CA PHE A 5 0.40 4.27 -8.55
C PHE A 5 -0.26 5.40 -7.75
N GLU A 6 0.35 6.57 -7.73
CA GLU A 6 -0.15 7.77 -7.06
C GLU A 6 -1.46 8.30 -7.66
N ALA A 7 -1.63 8.23 -8.99
CA ALA A 7 -2.86 8.64 -9.65
C ALA A 7 -4.01 7.67 -9.32
N VAL A 8 -3.74 6.36 -9.39
CA VAL A 8 -4.73 5.32 -9.06
C VAL A 8 -5.10 5.36 -7.58
N ALA A 9 -4.12 5.55 -6.69
CA ALA A 9 -4.38 5.72 -5.27
C ALA A 9 -5.22 6.98 -5.01
N ARG A 10 -4.97 8.08 -5.72
CA ARG A 10 -5.74 9.31 -5.57
C ARG A 10 -7.16 9.17 -6.10
N ASP A 11 -7.38 8.45 -7.19
CA ASP A 11 -8.72 8.26 -7.77
C ASP A 11 -9.53 7.18 -7.04
N PHE A 12 -8.93 6.04 -6.73
CA PHE A 12 -9.64 4.84 -6.24
C PHE A 12 -9.46 4.54 -4.75
N SER A 13 -8.53 5.20 -4.04
CA SER A 13 -8.41 4.96 -2.59
C SER A 13 -9.60 5.56 -1.84
N THR A 14 -10.30 4.71 -1.10
CA THR A 14 -11.36 5.07 -0.13
C THR A 14 -10.79 5.31 1.27
N CYS A 15 -9.47 5.20 1.44
CA CYS A 15 -8.83 5.40 2.73
C CYS A 15 -8.70 6.90 3.02
N PRO A 16 -8.82 7.37 4.29
CA PRO A 16 -8.62 8.77 4.64
C PRO A 16 -7.20 9.30 4.30
N SER A 17 -6.24 8.41 4.04
CA SER A 17 -4.92 8.75 3.51
C SER A 17 -4.92 9.18 2.04
N LYS A 18 -6.06 9.09 1.31
CA LYS A 18 -6.24 9.60 -0.06
C LYS A 18 -5.77 11.06 -0.20
N SER A 19 -6.06 11.89 0.80
CA SER A 19 -5.65 13.30 0.85
C SER A 19 -4.14 13.50 0.93
N LYS A 20 -3.39 12.49 1.39
CA LYS A 20 -1.92 12.44 1.43
C LYS A 20 -1.33 11.55 0.32
N GLY A 21 -2.10 11.27 -0.74
CA GLY A 21 -1.64 10.41 -1.84
C GLY A 21 -1.48 8.93 -1.46
N GLY A 22 -2.13 8.48 -0.39
CA GLY A 22 -2.00 7.12 0.13
C GLY A 22 -0.82 6.92 1.10
N ASP A 23 -0.14 7.99 1.51
CA ASP A 23 0.93 7.90 2.50
C ASP A 23 0.37 7.55 3.89
N LEU A 24 0.81 6.40 4.40
CA LEU A 24 0.45 5.86 5.71
C LEU A 24 1.51 6.17 6.78
N GLY A 25 2.65 6.76 6.39
CA GLY A 25 3.81 6.95 7.24
C GLY A 25 4.48 5.63 7.64
N TRP A 26 5.27 5.69 8.71
CA TRP A 26 5.91 4.51 9.29
C TRP A 26 4.95 3.81 10.26
N PHE A 27 4.63 2.56 9.97
CA PHE A 27 3.83 1.70 10.85
C PHE A 27 4.62 0.44 11.19
N GLY A 28 4.48 -0.04 12.42
CA GLY A 28 5.08 -1.29 12.88
C GLY A 28 4.21 -2.51 12.56
N SER A 29 4.79 -3.69 12.74
CA SER A 29 4.09 -4.96 12.56
C SER A 29 2.86 -5.06 13.49
N GLY A 30 1.76 -5.62 13.00
CA GLY A 30 0.47 -5.77 13.67
C GLY A 30 -0.49 -4.58 13.54
N LYS A 31 -0.06 -3.46 12.92
CA LYS A 31 -0.93 -2.28 12.69
C LYS A 31 -1.79 -2.39 11.43
N MET A 32 -1.40 -3.23 10.50
CA MET A 32 -2.08 -3.43 9.21
C MET A 32 -2.59 -4.87 9.08
N VAL A 33 -3.47 -5.09 8.09
CA VAL A 33 -4.01 -6.42 7.80
C VAL A 33 -2.89 -7.41 7.43
N PRO A 34 -3.01 -8.71 7.80
CA PRO A 34 -1.97 -9.71 7.55
C PRO A 34 -1.57 -9.81 6.07
N GLU A 35 -2.52 -9.61 5.16
CA GLU A 35 -2.26 -9.60 3.71
C GLU A 35 -1.30 -8.47 3.31
N PHE A 36 -1.47 -7.30 3.91
CA PHE A 36 -0.63 -6.13 3.68
C PHE A 36 0.80 -6.40 4.18
N GLU A 37 0.93 -6.96 5.38
CA GLU A 37 2.24 -7.28 5.95
C GLU A 37 2.98 -8.35 5.15
N ARG A 38 2.27 -9.38 4.71
CA ARG A 38 2.84 -10.42 3.85
C ARG A 38 3.34 -9.84 2.54
N ALA A 39 2.60 -8.92 1.93
CA ALA A 39 3.03 -8.23 0.72
C ALA A 39 4.27 -7.37 0.99
N CYS A 40 4.27 -6.54 2.03
CA CYS A 40 5.44 -5.74 2.42
C CYS A 40 6.68 -6.57 2.75
N SER A 41 6.49 -7.73 3.41
CA SER A 41 7.59 -8.63 3.78
C SER A 41 8.17 -9.36 2.57
N LYS A 42 7.34 -9.69 1.57
CA LYS A 42 7.81 -10.23 0.28
C LYS A 42 8.50 -9.19 -0.60
N MET A 43 8.25 -7.91 -0.39
CA MET A 43 8.79 -6.83 -1.19
C MET A 43 10.10 -6.27 -0.63
N GLY A 44 10.95 -5.81 -1.54
CA GLY A 44 12.09 -4.96 -1.21
C GLY A 44 11.69 -3.48 -1.04
N VAL A 45 12.55 -2.71 -0.36
CA VAL A 45 12.42 -1.25 -0.29
C VAL A 45 12.44 -0.65 -1.69
N GLY A 46 11.48 0.22 -1.98
CA GLY A 46 11.24 0.80 -3.31
C GLY A 46 10.30 -0.02 -4.19
N GLY A 47 9.90 -1.21 -3.77
CA GLY A 47 8.98 -2.08 -4.51
C GLY A 47 7.51 -1.65 -4.43
N ILE A 48 6.76 -1.99 -5.47
CA ILE A 48 5.30 -1.87 -5.52
C ILE A 48 4.72 -3.29 -5.54
N SER A 49 3.69 -3.54 -4.74
CA SER A 49 3.04 -4.84 -4.64
C SER A 49 2.10 -5.03 -5.80
N ASP A 50 1.87 -6.29 -6.14
CA ASP A 50 0.67 -6.67 -6.87
C ASP A 50 -0.59 -6.33 -6.06
N VAL A 51 -1.74 -6.46 -6.72
CA VAL A 51 -3.04 -6.19 -6.10
C VAL A 51 -3.28 -7.17 -4.94
N VAL A 52 -3.23 -6.66 -3.71
CA VAL A 52 -3.50 -7.39 -2.48
C VAL A 52 -4.99 -7.34 -2.19
N ARG A 53 -5.65 -8.49 -2.25
CA ARG A 53 -7.06 -8.61 -1.86
C ARG A 53 -7.15 -8.85 -0.36
N SER A 54 -7.87 -7.99 0.36
CA SER A 54 -8.20 -8.14 1.77
C SER A 54 -9.71 -8.14 1.98
N GLN A 55 -10.16 -8.37 3.21
CA GLN A 55 -11.57 -8.24 3.60
C GLN A 55 -12.15 -6.83 3.38
N PHE A 56 -11.29 -5.81 3.27
CA PHE A 56 -11.69 -4.43 2.99
C PHE A 56 -11.72 -4.09 1.49
N GLY A 57 -11.36 -5.03 0.61
CA GLY A 57 -11.34 -4.85 -0.84
C GLY A 57 -9.96 -5.07 -1.44
N TYR A 58 -9.56 -4.20 -2.37
CA TYR A 58 -8.28 -4.30 -3.08
C TYR A 58 -7.32 -3.22 -2.60
N HIS A 59 -6.09 -3.61 -2.32
CA HIS A 59 -5.03 -2.73 -1.85
C HIS A 59 -3.81 -2.88 -2.76
N ILE A 60 -3.24 -1.77 -3.17
CA ILE A 60 -1.93 -1.74 -3.82
C ILE A 60 -1.00 -1.05 -2.85
N ILE A 61 0.21 -1.58 -2.67
CA ILE A 61 1.11 -1.17 -1.60
C ILE A 61 2.45 -0.78 -2.23
N LYS A 62 2.99 0.36 -1.82
CA LYS A 62 4.33 0.80 -2.23
C LYS A 62 5.20 0.88 -0.97
N LEU A 63 6.27 0.09 -0.94
CA LEU A 63 7.20 0.11 0.18
C LEU A 63 8.18 1.27 -0.01
N THR A 64 7.95 2.39 0.68
CA THR A 64 8.82 3.58 0.60
C THR A 64 10.10 3.42 1.42
N GLY A 65 10.08 2.58 2.47
CA GLY A 65 11.21 2.35 3.35
C GLY A 65 10.94 1.22 4.34
N LYS A 66 12.02 0.58 4.83
CA LYS A 66 11.99 -0.37 5.93
C LYS A 66 13.03 0.09 6.96
N LYS A 67 12.63 0.21 8.23
CA LYS A 67 13.48 0.66 9.33
C LYS A 67 13.42 -0.37 10.45
#